data_AF-A0A971HQV4-F1
#
_entry.id   AF-A0A971HQV4-F1
#
_cell.length_a   1.000
_cell.length_b   1.000
_cell.length_c   1.000
_cell.angle_alpha   90.00
_cell.angle_beta   90.00
_cell.angle_gamma   90.00
#
_symmetry.space_group_name_H-M   'P 1'
#
loop_
_entity.id
_entity.type
_entity.pdbx_description
1 polymer ?
#
loop_
_entity_poly.entity_id
_entity_poly.type
_entity_poly.pdbx_seq_one_letter_code
_entity_poly.pdbx_strand_id
1 'polypeptide(L)' 'MRINNNIMALNAHWQLGVNQANSSKSMERLSSGMRINRAGDDAAGLAISEKMRGQ' A
#
# COMPACT_ATOMS: atom_id res chain seq x y z
N MET A 1 -2.15 -36.22 2.69
CA MET A 1 -2.99 -35.01 2.55
C MET A 1 -3.90 -34.92 3.76
N ARG A 2 -3.83 -33.84 4.55
CA ARG A 2 -4.78 -33.60 5.65
C ARG A 2 -5.96 -32.81 5.08
N ILE A 3 -7.14 -33.43 5.00
CA ILE A 3 -8.36 -32.85 4.40
C ILE A 3 -8.80 -31.55 5.10
N ASN A 4 -8.43 -31.35 6.37
CA ASN A 4 -8.90 -30.22 7.17
C ASN A 4 -8.18 -28.88 6.90
N ASN A 5 -7.03 -28.85 6.23
CA ASN A 5 -6.30 -27.61 6.04
C ASN A 5 -5.79 -27.47 4.60
N ASN A 6 -6.30 -26.47 3.91
CA ASN A 6 -5.92 -26.18 2.53
C ASN A 6 -4.90 -25.04 2.50
N ILE A 7 -3.63 -25.42 2.57
CA ILE A 7 -2.49 -24.48 2.60
C ILE A 7 -2.45 -23.64 1.31
N MET A 8 -2.87 -24.19 0.17
CA MET A 8 -2.92 -23.44 -1.10
C MET A 8 -3.98 -22.33 -1.05
N ALA A 9 -5.16 -22.62 -0.49
CA ALA A 9 -6.21 -21.62 -0.29
C ALA A 9 -5.76 -20.53 0.70
N LEU A 10 -5.06 -20.90 1.77
CA LEU A 10 -4.47 -19.94 2.71
C LEU A 10 -3.46 -19.04 2.00
N ASN A 11 -2.49 -19.61 1.28
CA ASN A 11 -1.49 -18.81 0.57
C ASN A 11 -2.14 -17.86 -0.46
N ALA A 12 -3.13 -18.35 -1.21
CA ALA A 12 -3.90 -17.52 -2.13
C ALA A 12 -4.63 -16.36 -1.42
N HIS A 13 -5.20 -16.60 -0.24
CA HIS A 13 -5.85 -15.56 0.56
C HIS A 13 -4.86 -14.50 1.07
N TRP A 14 -3.68 -14.92 1.53
CA TRP A 14 -2.61 -14.01 1.95
C TRP A 14 -2.13 -13.13 0.78
N GLN A 15 -1.87 -13.75 -0.38
CA GLN A 15 -1.48 -13.02 -1.59
C GLN A 15 -2.59 -12.07 -2.05
N LEU A 16 -3.85 -12.48 -1.95
CA LEU A 16 -5.00 -11.62 -2.24
C LEU A 16 -5.05 -10.41 -1.30
N GLY A 17 -4.82 -10.61 0.00
CA GLY A 17 -4.77 -9.51 0.98
C GLY A 17 -3.68 -8.49 0.67
N VAL A 18 -2.48 -8.96 0.31
CA VAL A 18 -1.36 -8.08 -0.11
C VAL A 18 -1.71 -7.33 -1.40
N ASN A 19 -2.27 -8.02 -2.40
CA ASN A 19 -2.67 -7.39 -3.66
C ASN A 19 -3.78 -6.36 -3.45
N GLN A 20 -4.73 -6.64 -2.57
CA GLN A 20 -5.81 -5.71 -2.23
C GLN A 20 -5.25 -4.43 -1.57
N ALA A 21 -4.32 -4.56 -0.61
CA ALA A 21 -3.67 -3.42 0.03
C ALA A 21 -2.88 -2.57 -0.98
N ASN A 22 -2.13 -3.22 -1.89
CA ASN A 22 -1.39 -2.53 -2.94
C ASN A 22 -2.31 -1.81 -3.94
N SER A 23 -3.45 -2.43 -4.31
CA SER A 23 -4.45 -1.82 -5.18
C SER A 23 -5.09 -0.59 -4.51
N SER A 24 -5.47 -0.69 -3.23
CA SER A 24 -6.00 0.44 -2.47
C SER A 24 -5.02 1.61 -2.38
N LYS A 25 -3.73 1.34 -2.13
CA LYS A 25 -2.67 2.35 -2.11
C LYS A 25 -2.46 3.00 -3.48
N SER A 26 -2.57 2.23 -4.55
CA SER A 26 -2.45 2.74 -5.92
C SER A 26 -3.63 3.65 -6.26
N MET A 27 -4.84 3.26 -5.86
CA MET A 27 -6.05 4.08 -6.00
C MET A 27 -5.96 5.37 -5.20
N GLU A 28 -5.42 5.34 -3.98
CA GLU A 28 -5.18 6.54 -3.15
C GLU A 28 -4.24 7.53 -3.85
N ARG A 29 -3.16 7.04 -4.47
CA ARG A 29 -2.23 7.87 -5.26
C ARG A 29 -2.86 8.46 -6.51
N LEU A 30 -3.67 7.67 -7.22
CA LEU A 30 -4.39 8.16 -8.40
C LEU A 30 -5.42 9.23 -8.03
N SER A 31 -6.17 9.02 -6.94
CA SER A 31 -7.22 9.95 -6.50
C SER A 31 -6.66 11.27 -5.97
N SER A 32 -5.51 11.23 -5.29
CA SER A 32 -4.85 12.42 -4.74
C SER A 32 -4.00 13.15 -5.78
N GLY A 33 -3.56 12.47 -6.83
CA GLY A 33 -2.57 12.96 -7.79
C GLY A 33 -1.17 13.13 -7.19
N MET A 34 -0.96 12.74 -5.93
CA MET A 34 0.30 12.90 -5.21
C MET A 34 1.02 11.56 -5.08
N ARG A 35 2.34 11.59 -5.27
CA ARG A 35 3.19 10.40 -5.13
C ARG A 35 3.32 9.95 -3.66
N ILE A 36 3.34 10.92 -2.74
CA ILE A 36 3.52 10.72 -1.29
C ILE A 36 2.26 11.26 -0.61
N ASN A 37 1.43 10.38 -0.07
CA ASN A 37 0.18 10.77 0.60
C ASN A 37 0.29 10.72 2.12
N ARG A 38 1.20 9.89 2.64
CA ARG A 38 1.38 9.68 4.08
C ARG A 38 2.86 9.67 4.42
N ALA A 39 3.21 10.07 5.64
CA ALA A 39 4.59 9.98 6.15
C ALA A 39 5.15 8.54 6.12
N GLY A 40 4.27 7.52 6.18
CA GLY A 40 4.66 6.12 6.03
C GLY A 40 5.06 5.70 4.61
N ASP A 41 4.77 6.52 3.59
CA ASP A 41 5.20 6.26 2.21
C ASP A 41 6.63 6.74 1.97
N ASP A 42 6.94 7.95 2.44
CA ASP A 42 8.26 8.59 2.35
C ASP A 42 8.29 9.80 3.30
N ALA A 43 8.73 9.59 4.54
CA ALA A 43 8.75 10.64 5.56
C ALA A 43 9.70 11.80 5.19
N ALA A 44 10.85 11.48 4.59
CA ALA A 44 11.84 12.48 4.18
C ALA A 44 11.33 13.27 2.96
N GLY A 45 10.79 12.58 1.95
CA GLY A 45 10.20 13.20 0.77
C GLY A 45 9.00 14.08 1.10
N LEU A 46 8.16 13.67 2.06
CA LEU A 46 7.04 14.48 2.55
C LEU A 46 7.53 15.76 3.23
N ALA A 47 8.52 15.66 4.13
CA ALA A 47 9.08 16.81 4.82
C ALA A 47 9.71 17.82 3.85
N ILE A 48 10.37 17.34 2.79
CA ILE A 48 10.93 18.19 1.73
C ILE A 48 9.80 18.83 0.91
N SER A 49 8.76 18.07 0.52
CA SER A 49 7.66 18.63 -0.26
C SER A 49 6.90 19.71 0.50
N GLU A 50 6.73 19.55 1.81
CA GLU A 50 6.11 20.57 2.66
C GLU A 50 7.01 21.80 2.84
N LYS A 51 8.32 21.59 3.02
CA LYS A 51 9.30 22.69 3.02
C LYS A 51 9.33 23.47 1.70
N MET A 52 9.13 22.80 0.57
CA MET A 52 9.06 23.44 -0.75
C MET A 52 7.73 24.16 -0.99
N ARG A 53 6.62 23.64 -0.45
CA ARG A 53 5.29 24.29 -0.52
C ARG A 53 5.25 25.60 0.27
N GLY A 54 6.00 25.69 1.38
CA GLY A 54 6.05 26.87 2.24
C GLY A 54 7.12 27.91 1.91
N GLN A 55 7.90 27.72 0.84
CA GLN A 55 8.80 28.73 0.26
C GLN A 55 8.05 29.57 -0.76
#